data_AF-G7KPY5-F1
#
_entry.id   AF-G7KPY5-F1
#
_cell.length_a   1.000
_cell.length_b   1.000
_cell.length_c   1.000
_cell.angle_alpha   90.00
_cell.angle_beta   90.00
_cell.angle_gamma   90.00
#
_symmetry.space_group_name_H-M   'P 1'
#
loop_
_entity.id
_entity.type
_entity.pdbx_description
1 polymer ?
#
loop_
_entity_poly.entity_id
_entity_poly.type
_entity_poly.pdbx_seq_one_letter_code
_entity_poly.pdbx_strand_id
1 'polypeptide(L)' 'MYNNKFQTAIYAHHALVTLRNSKDLFHLIIGEFHIFGMNGFEFQKQIQDEFQLPIIGSSTLHC' A
#
# COMPACT_ATOMS: atom_id res chain seq x y z
N MET A 1 -0.86 -13.13 -21.49
CA MET A 1 -1.91 -12.91 -20.47
C MET A 1 -1.23 -12.49 -19.18
N TYR A 2 -1.37 -11.23 -18.75
CA TYR A 2 -0.84 -10.79 -17.46
C TYR A 2 -1.78 -11.28 -16.35
N ASN A 3 -1.34 -12.26 -15.57
CA ASN A 3 -2.11 -12.82 -14.46
C ASN A 3 -1.85 -11.99 -13.21
N ASN A 4 -2.49 -10.82 -13.11
CA ASN A 4 -2.29 -9.91 -11.99
C ASN A 4 -3.18 -10.35 -10.81
N LYS A 5 -2.56 -10.81 -9.73
CA LYS A 5 -3.25 -11.12 -8.47
C LYS A 5 -3.33 -9.85 -7.64
N PHE A 6 -4.54 -9.39 -7.35
CA PHE A 6 -4.78 -8.22 -6.51
C PHE A 6 -5.05 -8.63 -5.07
N GLN A 7 -4.55 -7.84 -4.12
CA GLN A 7 -4.85 -7.98 -2.70
C GLN A 7 -5.18 -6.61 -2.11
N THR A 8 -6.26 -6.54 -1.33
CA THR A 8 -6.80 -5.30 -0.77
C THR A 8 -6.72 -5.32 0.76
N ALA A 9 -6.41 -4.18 1.36
CA ALA A 9 -6.43 -3.98 2.81
C ALA A 9 -6.97 -2.59 3.14
N ILE A 10 -7.90 -2.53 4.11
CA ILE A 10 -8.55 -1.27 4.55
C ILE A 10 -7.75 -0.59 5.68
N TYR A 11 -7.01 -1.39 6.46
CA TYR A 11 -6.21 -0.92 7.59
C TYR A 11 -4.72 -0.97 7.24
N ALA A 12 -4.00 0.10 7.58
CA ALA A 12 -2.56 0.21 7.30
C ALA A 12 -1.76 -0.94 7.93
N HIS A 13 -2.10 -1.32 9.16
CA HIS A 13 -1.48 -2.46 9.85
C HIS A 13 -1.65 -3.77 9.07
N HIS A 14 -2.85 -4.03 8.52
CA HIS A 14 -3.10 -5.25 7.75
C HIS A 14 -2.28 -5.25 6.46
N ALA A 15 -2.21 -4.11 5.76
CA ALA A 15 -1.40 -3.95 4.56
C ALA A 15 0.08 -4.24 4.85
N LEU A 16 0.64 -3.66 5.93
CA LEU A 16 2.03 -3.87 6.32
C LEU A 16 2.33 -5.32 6.70
N VAL A 17 1.44 -5.97 7.47
CA VAL A 17 1.58 -7.39 7.82
C VAL A 17 1.55 -8.27 6.57
N THR A 18 0.63 -8.00 5.64
CA THR A 18 0.59 -8.73 4.36
C THR A 18 1.89 -8.55 3.58
N LEU A 19 2.39 -7.32 3.44
CA LEU A 19 3.63 -7.06 2.72
C LEU A 19 4.85 -7.77 3.33
N ARG A 20 4.95 -7.78 4.66
CA ARG A 20 6.01 -8.51 5.38
C ARG A 20 5.94 -10.02 5.17
N ASN A 21 4.73 -10.58 5.16
CA ASN A 21 4.52 -12.01 4.97
C ASN A 21 4.61 -12.45 3.50
N SER A 22 4.58 -11.50 2.58
CA SER A 22 4.54 -11.70 1.13
C SER A 22 5.68 -10.97 0.44
N LYS A 23 6.88 -11.02 1.05
CA LYS A 23 8.09 -10.42 0.48
C LYS A 23 8.25 -10.82 -0.98
N ASP A 24 8.56 -9.82 -1.81
CA ASP A 24 8.82 -9.94 -3.25
C ASP A 24 7.62 -10.42 -4.11
N LEU A 25 6.41 -10.51 -3.56
CA LEU A 25 5.20 -10.86 -4.33
C LEU A 25 4.51 -9.65 -4.97
N PHE A 26 4.82 -8.44 -4.51
CA PHE A 26 4.19 -7.21 -4.97
C PHE A 26 5.21 -6.32 -5.66
N HIS A 27 4.84 -5.77 -6.82
CA HIS A 27 5.67 -4.85 -7.59
C HIS A 27 5.19 -3.40 -7.52
N LEU A 28 3.96 -3.17 -7.05
CA LEU A 28 3.31 -1.87 -6.98
C LEU A 28 2.29 -1.84 -5.85
N ILE A 29 2.28 -0.74 -5.11
CA ILE A 29 1.25 -0.45 -4.11
C ILE A 29 0.38 0.71 -4.60
N ILE A 30 -0.93 0.56 -4.45
CA ILE A 30 -1.89 1.66 -4.62
C ILE A 30 -2.49 1.88 -3.24
N GLY A 31 -2.29 3.08 -2.68
CA GLY A 31 -2.73 3.42 -1.34
C GLY A 31 -3.57 4.70 -1.36
N GLU A 32 -4.62 4.74 -0.55
CA GLU A 32 -5.33 5.98 -0.29
C GLU A 32 -4.61 6.80 0.78
N PHE A 33 -4.63 8.12 0.65
CA PHE A 33 -4.10 9.00 1.70
C PHE A 33 -4.88 8.89 3.01
N HIS A 34 -6.17 8.53 2.93
CA HIS A 34 -7.02 8.25 4.07
C HIS A 34 -7.08 6.75 4.33
N ILE A 35 -6.00 6.19 4.86
CA ILE A 35 -5.99 4.79 5.32
C ILE A 35 -6.33 4.72 6.81
N PHE A 36 -7.13 3.73 7.22
CA PHE A 36 -7.52 3.62 8.62
C PHE A 36 -6.33 3.15 9.48
N GLY A 37 -6.10 3.87 10.58
CA GLY A 37 -5.10 3.54 11.59
C GLY A 37 -3.69 4.10 11.38
N MET A 38 -3.43 4.82 10.28
CA MET A 38 -2.16 5.51 10.02
C MET A 38 -2.37 6.67 9.05
N ASN A 39 -1.57 7.73 9.14
CA ASN A 39 -1.57 8.78 8.11
C ASN A 39 -1.05 8.20 6.78
N GLY A 40 -1.71 8.49 5.64
CA GLY A 40 -1.27 8.04 4.32
C GLY A 40 0.17 8.42 3.96
N PHE A 41 0.68 9.57 4.44
CA PHE A 41 2.08 9.95 4.25
C PHE A 41 3.05 9.09 5.06
N GLU A 42 2.70 8.75 6.30
CA GLU A 42 3.51 7.85 7.13
C GLU A 42 3.53 6.44 6.54
N PHE A 43 2.37 5.99 6.06
CA PHE A 43 2.25 4.72 5.36
C PHE A 43 3.12 4.70 4.10
N GLN A 44 3.02 5.72 3.25
CA GLN A 44 3.86 5.84 2.05
C GLN A 44 5.36 5.82 2.39
N LYS A 45 5.78 6.59 3.39
CA LYS A 45 7.17 6.60 3.83
C LYS A 45 7.62 5.21 4.30
N GLN A 46 6.80 4.53 5.10
CA GLN A 46 7.11 3.18 5.56
C GLN A 46 7.19 2.18 4.40
N ILE A 47 6.33 2.30 3.38
CA ILE A 47 6.39 1.46 2.18
C ILE A 47 7.73 1.65 1.45
N GLN A 48 8.17 2.90 1.30
CA GLN A 48 9.42 3.25 0.63
C GLN A 48 10.65 2.81 1.44
N ASP A 49 10.66 3.06 2.75
CA ASP A 49 11.80 2.76 3.63
C ASP A 49 11.97 1.25 3.85
N GLU A 50 10.88 0.51 4.08
CA GLU A 50 10.92 -0.92 4.47
C GLU A 50 10.93 -1.86 3.26
N PHE A 51 10.18 -1.55 2.20
CA PHE A 51 9.98 -2.46 1.07
C PHE A 51 10.59 -1.96 -0.23
N GLN A 52 11.00 -0.67 -0.30
CA GLN A 52 11.55 -0.04 -1.51
C GLN A 52 10.62 -0.16 -2.73
N LEU A 53 9.31 -0.24 -2.48
CA LEU A 53 8.29 -0.40 -3.52
C LEU A 53 7.76 0.95 -4.00
N PRO A 54 7.44 1.09 -5.30
CA PRO A 54 6.70 2.24 -5.77
C PRO A 54 5.28 2.21 -5.17
N ILE A 55 4.84 3.36 -4.67
CA ILE A 55 3.49 3.57 -4.17
C ILE A 55 2.84 4.75 -4.90
N ILE A 56 1.63 4.54 -5.38
CA ILE A 56 0.79 5.58 -5.97
C ILE A 56 -0.26 5.95 -4.93
N GLY A 57 -0.17 7.20 -4.45
CA GLY A 57 -1.16 7.79 -3.56
C GLY A 57 -2.39 8.23 -4.35
N SER A 58 -3.56 7.77 -3.94
CA SER A 58 -4.85 8.28 -4.41
C SER A 58 -5.46 9.16 -3.32
N SER A 59 -5.77 10.41 -3.65
CA SER A 59 -6.68 11.23 -2.85
C SER A 59 -8.05 11.19 -3.52
N THR A 60 -9.09 10.96 -2.74
CA THR A 60 -10.46 11.25 -3.18
C THR A 60 -10.58 12.77 -3.31
N LEU A 61 -10.30 13.28 -4.52
CA LEU A 61 -10.79 14.58 -4.94
C LEU A 61 -12.32 14.50 -4.93
N HIS A 62 -12.94 15.06 -3.90
CA HIS A 62 -14.34 15.45 -4.00
C HIS A 62 -14.41 16.58 -5.03
N CYS A 63 -14.74 16.24 -6.27
CA CYS A 63 -15.19 17.18 -7.28
C CYS A 63 -16.64 17.61 -7.01
#